data_AF-A0A7X8A9T4-F1
#
_entry.id   AF-A0A7X8A9T4-F1
#
_cell.length_a   1.000
_cell.length_b   1.000
_cell.length_c   1.000
_cell.angle_alpha   90.00
_cell.angle_beta   90.00
_cell.angle_gamma   90.00
#
_symmetry.space_group_name_H-M   'P 1'
#
loop_
_entity.id
_entity.type
_entity.pdbx_description
1 polymer ?
#
loop_
_entity_poly.entity_id
_entity_poly.type
_entity_poly.pdbx_seq_one_letter_code
_entity_poly.pdbx_strand_id
1 'polypeptide(L)' 'SLQKGLGCVKIIHGRGLRSADKPVLKSRVTNLLSTRFAKHVRAYVTARANDGGLGAVYVLLRSRPLTRK' A
#
# COMPACT_ATOMS: atom_id res chain seq x y z
N SER A 1 -4.73 -9.55 7.30
CA SER A 1 -5.47 -8.32 7.64
C SER A 1 -6.96 -8.59 7.69
N LEU A 2 -7.59 -9.02 6.58
CA LEU A 2 -9.03 -9.32 6.53
C LEU A 2 -9.45 -10.43 7.50
N GLN A 3 -8.69 -11.53 7.57
CA GLN A 3 -8.91 -12.59 8.57
C GLN A 3 -8.75 -12.09 10.02
N LYS A 4 -8.03 -10.98 10.22
CA LYS A 4 -7.87 -10.32 11.54
C LYS A 4 -8.91 -9.20 11.74
N GLY A 5 -9.94 -9.10 10.89
CA GLY A 5 -10.96 -8.05 10.93
C GLY A 5 -10.50 -6.65 10.51
N LEU A 6 -9.28 -6.50 10.00
CA LEU A 6 -8.72 -5.19 9.64
C LEU A 6 -9.14 -4.77 8.23
N GLY A 7 -9.90 -3.67 8.12
CA GLY A 7 -10.33 -3.06 6.86
C GLY A 7 -9.34 -2.05 6.27
N CYS A 8 -8.39 -1.55 7.06
CA CYS A 8 -7.34 -0.63 6.62
C CYS A 8 -5.98 -1.10 7.13
N VAL A 9 -4.95 -0.99 6.30
CA VAL A 9 -3.57 -1.32 6.67
C VAL A 9 -2.62 -0.19 6.26
N LYS A 10 -1.55 -0.01 7.03
CA LYS A 10 -0.44 0.87 6.66
C LYS A 10 0.71 0.02 6.15
N ILE A 11 1.18 0.31 4.93
CA ILE A 11 2.37 -0.32 4.35
C ILE A 11 3.52 0.68 4.49
N ILE A 12 4.52 0.31 5.30
CA ILE A 12 5.74 1.09 5.47
C ILE A 12 6.77 0.55 4.49
N HIS A 13 7.03 1.29 3.40
CA HIS A 13 8.02 0.91 2.39
C HIS A 13 9.34 1.69 2.54
N GLY A 14 9.39 2.65 3.45
CA GLY A 14 10.55 3.51 3.68
C GLY A 14 10.71 4.60 2.63
N ARG A 15 11.48 5.64 2.97
CA ARG A 15 11.79 6.76 2.06
C ARG A 15 12.95 6.47 1.09
N GLY A 16 13.82 5.53 1.46
CA GLY A 16 15.01 5.15 0.70
C GLY A 16 16.08 6.26 0.58
N LEU A 17 16.16 7.17 1.56
CA LEU A 17 17.21 8.21 1.60
C LEU A 17 18.62 7.66 1.86
N ARG A 18 18.73 6.38 2.24
CA ARG A 18 19.98 5.69 2.58
C ARG A 18 20.16 4.38 1.81
N SER A 19 19.36 4.13 0.77
CA SER A 19 19.60 2.98 -0.09
C SER A 19 20.84 3.24 -0.95
N ALA A 20 21.67 2.21 -1.13
CA ALA A 20 22.82 2.30 -2.03
C ALA A 20 22.38 2.61 -3.47
N ASP A 21 21.26 2.04 -3.88
CA ASP A 21 20.62 2.28 -5.17
C ASP A 21 19.35 3.15 -5.05
N LYS A 22 18.65 3.32 -6.18
CA LYS A 22 17.36 4.01 -6.25
C LYS A 22 16.29 3.38 -5.33
N PRO A 23 15.41 4.19 -4.72
CA PRO A 23 14.35 3.71 -3.84
C PRO A 23 13.22 3.01 -4.61
N VAL A 24 13.37 1.69 -4.87
CA VAL A 24 12.45 0.91 -5.72
C VAL A 24 11.13 0.52 -5.06
N LEU A 25 11.06 0.50 -3.73
CA LEU A 25 9.89 -0.06 -3.03
C LEU A 25 8.63 0.78 -3.24
N LYS A 26 8.73 2.12 -3.30
CA LYS A 26 7.57 3.00 -3.52
C LYS A 26 6.86 2.67 -4.84
N SER A 27 7.62 2.55 -5.94
CA SER A 27 7.04 2.26 -7.26
C SER A 27 6.49 0.84 -7.33
N ARG A 28 7.21 -0.15 -6.78
CA ARG A 28 6.76 -1.54 -6.72
C ARG A 28 5.48 -1.71 -5.92
N VAL A 29 5.37 -1.09 -4.74
CA VAL A 29 4.15 -1.13 -3.92
C VAL A 29 2.97 -0.53 -4.68
N THR A 30 3.14 0.67 -5.26
CA THR A 30 2.09 1.34 -6.04
C THR A 30 1.61 0.49 -7.22
N ASN A 31 2.55 -0.14 -7.95
CA ASN A 31 2.23 -1.03 -9.06
C ASN A 31 1.48 -2.29 -8.58
N LEU A 32 1.93 -2.92 -7.49
CA LEU A 32 1.27 -4.11 -6.93
C LEU A 32 -0.17 -3.81 -6.47
N LEU A 33 -0.37 -2.68 -5.79
CA LEU A 33 -1.71 -2.24 -5.33
C LEU A 33 -2.66 -1.97 -6.50
N SER A 34 -2.13 -1.49 -7.63
CA SER A 34 -2.92 -1.14 -8.82
C SER A 34 -3.06 -2.29 -9.83
N THR A 35 -2.29 -3.37 -9.68
CA THR A 35 -2.31 -4.52 -10.59
C THR A 35 -2.71 -5.80 -9.84
N ARG A 36 -1.73 -6.54 -9.29
CA ARG A 36 -1.91 -7.85 -8.65
C ARG A 36 -2.92 -7.83 -7.51
N PHE A 37 -2.96 -6.75 -6.72
CA PHE A 37 -3.87 -6.62 -5.58
C PHE A 37 -5.09 -5.73 -5.86
N ALA A 38 -5.26 -5.22 -7.08
CA ALA A 38 -6.33 -4.27 -7.40
C ALA A 38 -7.72 -4.76 -6.99
N LYS A 39 -8.00 -6.06 -7.16
CA LYS A 39 -9.28 -6.65 -6.76
C LYS A 39 -9.55 -6.63 -5.25
N HIS A 40 -8.51 -6.54 -4.43
CA HIS A 40 -8.61 -6.52 -2.96
C HIS A 40 -8.56 -5.10 -2.39
N VAL A 41 -8.12 -4.12 -3.18
CA VAL A 41 -7.91 -2.74 -2.72
C VAL A 41 -9.10 -1.87 -3.15
N ARG A 42 -9.61 -1.07 -2.21
CA ARG A 42 -10.65 -0.07 -2.50
C ARG A 42 -10.02 1.28 -2.85
N ALA A 43 -9.03 1.70 -2.08
CA ALA A 43 -8.25 2.92 -2.29
C ALA A 43 -6.91 2.83 -1.54
N TYR A 44 -5.94 3.66 -1.94
CA TYR A 44 -4.72 3.85 -1.16
C TYR A 44 -4.24 5.31 -1.31
N VAL A 45 -3.51 5.79 -0.31
CA VAL A 45 -2.98 7.16 -0.27
C VAL A 45 -1.68 7.20 0.52
N THR A 46 -0.78 8.13 0.22
CA THR A 46 0.40 8.39 1.05
C THR A 46 0.00 8.72 2.50
N ALA A 47 0.76 8.19 3.46
CA ALA A 47 0.52 8.46 4.86
C ALA A 47 0.72 9.96 5.17
N ARG A 48 0.12 10.43 6.26
CA ARG A 48 0.35 11.80 6.76
C ARG A 48 1.81 11.96 7.17
N ALA A 49 2.31 13.20 7.19
CA ALA A 49 3.70 13.48 7.54
C ALA A 49 4.11 12.90 8.91
N ASN A 50 3.23 13.03 9.90
CA ASN A 50 3.42 12.49 11.25
C ASN A 50 3.24 10.96 11.36
N ASP A 51 2.83 10.28 10.29
CA ASP A 51 2.63 8.82 10.27
C ASP A 51 3.50 8.10 9.22
N GLY A 52 4.61 8.74 8.82
CA GLY A 52 5.62 8.19 7.92
C GLY A 52 5.70 8.87 6.54
N GLY A 53 4.74 9.74 6.21
CA GLY A 53 4.77 10.57 5.01
C GLY A 53 5.05 9.77 3.73
N LEU A 54 5.96 10.27 2.91
CA LEU A 54 6.40 9.63 1.66
C LEU A 54 7.02 8.23 1.83
N GLY A 55 7.27 7.77 3.06
CA GLY A 55 7.79 6.44 3.35
C GLY A 55 6.70 5.39 3.66
N ALA A 56 5.42 5.77 3.66
CA ALA A 56 4.33 4.87 3.93
C ALA A 56 3.06 5.21 3.13
N VAL A 57 2.19 4.21 2.98
CA VAL A 57 0.86 4.37 2.37
C VAL A 57 -0.21 3.72 3.25
N TYR A 58 -1.35 4.36 3.39
CA TYR A 58 -2.57 3.71 3.88
C TYR A 58 -3.26 3.01 2.72
N VAL A 59 -3.78 1.81 2.98
CA VAL A 59 -4.50 0.99 2.02
C VAL A 59 -5.82 0.56 2.63
N LEU A 60 -6.91 0.99 2.02
CA LEU A 60 -8.26 0.54 2.36
C LEU A 60 -8.55 -0.75 1.59
N LEU A 61 -8.85 -1.82 2.32
CA LEU A 61 -9.12 -3.15 1.79
C LEU A 61 -10.61 -3.35 1.54
N ARG A 62 -10.95 -4.21 0.58
CA ARG A 62 -12.31 -4.68 0.35
C ARG A 62 -12.58 -5.88 1.24
N SER A 63 -13.72 -5.88 1.93
CA SER A 63 -14.20 -7.07 2.65
C SER A 63 -14.49 -8.23 1.69
N ARG A 64 -14.92 -7.93 0.46
CA ARG A 64 -15.14 -8.89 -0.61
C ARG A 64 -14.35 -8.45 -1.86
N PRO A 65 -13.37 -9.25 -2.33
CA PRO A 65 -12.62 -8.92 -3.53
C PRO A 65 -13.50 -8.88 -4.77
N LEU A 66 -13.17 -8.02 -5.73
CA LEU A 66 -13.88 -7.98 -7.02
C LEU A 66 -13.60 -9.26 -7.81
N THR A 67 -14.66 -9.88 -8.33
CA THR A 67 -14.56 -10.86 -9.41
C THR A 67 -14.24 -10.10 -10.69
N ARG A 68 -13.15 -10.50 -11.38
CA ARG A 68 -12.95 -10.03 -12.76
C ARG A 68 -14.00 -10.72 -13.62
N LYS A 69 -14.71 -9.94 -14.44
CA LYS A 69 -15.47 -10.48 -15.57
C LYS A 69 -14.50 -11.07 -16.59
#